data_AF-A0A231GW81-F1
#
_entry.id   AF-A0A231GW81-F1
#
_cell.length_a   1.000
_cell.length_b   1.000
_cell.length_c   1.000
_cell.angle_alpha   90.00
_cell.angle_beta   90.00
_cell.angle_gamma   90.00
#
_symmetry.space_group_name_H-M   'P 1'
#
loop_
_entity.id
_entity.type
_entity.pdbx_description
1 polymer ?
#
loop_
_entity_poly.entity_id
_entity_poly.type
_entity_poly.pdbx_seq_one_letter_code
_entity_poly.pdbx_strand_id
1 'polypeptide(L)'
;MARARELLGADAALPVRLARPGAGYVVVAEILGAVSASRLAGAPGADPVTDHLDPPLPVVGVHEPFTVAAQRLSDATGPVVLARDGYAIALVDATDFDDAPG
;
A
#
# COMPACT_ATOMS: atom_id res chain seq x y z
N MET A 1 19.19 -19.34 22.04
CA MET A 1 18.04 -18.41 22.10
C MET A 1 18.40 -16.93 21.97
N ALA A 2 19.65 -16.51 22.21
CA ALA A 2 20.08 -15.11 22.02
C ALA A 2 20.43 -14.76 20.56
N ARG A 3 21.11 -15.66 19.84
CA ARG A 3 21.62 -15.42 18.47
C ARG A 3 20.53 -15.13 17.42
N ALA A 4 19.36 -15.76 17.53
CA ALA A 4 18.25 -15.55 16.60
C ALA A 4 17.55 -14.20 16.81
N ARG A 5 17.48 -13.71 18.06
CA ARG A 5 16.94 -12.37 18.38
C ARG A 5 17.90 -11.26 17.97
N GLU A 6 19.19 -11.51 18.04
CA GLU A 6 20.25 -10.57 17.64
C GLU A 6 20.26 -10.33 16.11
N LEU A 7 19.95 -11.36 15.31
CA LEU A 7 19.84 -11.24 13.85
C LEU A 7 18.58 -10.48 13.40
N LEU A 8 17.47 -10.60 14.13
CA LEU A 8 16.22 -9.90 13.84
C LEU A 8 16.21 -8.44 14.34
N GLY A 9 16.98 -8.13 15.39
CA GLY A 9 17.06 -6.78 15.96
C GLY A 9 18.02 -5.83 15.22
N ALA A 10 18.88 -6.35 14.33
CA ALA A 10 19.84 -5.57 13.57
C ALA A 10 19.35 -5.17 12.17
N ASP A 11 18.25 -5.77 11.70
CA ASP A 11 17.70 -5.48 10.38
C ASP A 11 16.72 -4.31 10.50
N ALA A 12 17.23 -3.10 10.25
CA ALA A 12 16.36 -2.01 9.84
C ALA A 12 15.76 -2.46 8.50
N ALA A 13 14.54 -3.00 8.53
CA ALA A 13 13.78 -3.35 7.33
C ALA A 13 13.55 -2.06 6.53
N LEU A 14 14.56 -1.70 5.73
CA LEU A 14 14.56 -0.60 4.77
C LEU A 14 14.29 -1.20 3.39
N PRO A 15 13.53 -0.49 2.54
CA PRO A 15 12.97 -1.05 1.32
C PRO A 15 14.09 -1.46 0.35
N VAL A 16 13.96 -2.67 -0.19
CA VAL A 16 14.83 -3.18 -1.24
C VAL A 16 14.79 -2.21 -2.44
N ARG A 17 15.87 -1.44 -2.66
CA ARG A 17 16.04 -0.63 -3.87
C ARG A 17 16.64 -1.50 -4.97
N LEU A 18 15.81 -1.87 -5.96
CA LEU A 18 16.27 -2.49 -7.19
C LEU A 18 16.72 -1.40 -8.18
N ALA A 19 17.97 -1.44 -8.63
CA ALA A 19 18.44 -0.59 -9.72
C ALA A 19 17.79 -1.04 -11.03
N ARG A 20 17.12 -0.14 -11.75
CA ARG A 20 16.57 -0.41 -13.08
C ARG A 20 17.09 0.64 -14.07
N PRO A 21 17.91 0.27 -15.08
CA PRO A 21 18.30 1.19 -16.14
C PRO A 21 17.13 1.30 -17.13
N GLY A 22 16.49 2.47 -17.18
CA GLY A 22 15.45 2.78 -18.17
C GLY A 22 14.49 3.86 -17.68
N ALA A 23 14.58 5.04 -18.29
CA ALA A 23 13.61 6.12 -18.08
C ALA A 23 12.27 5.74 -18.72
N GLY A 24 11.33 5.31 -17.90
CA GLY A 24 9.94 5.07 -18.25
C GLY A 24 9.09 5.21 -16.99
N TYR A 25 7.81 5.59 -17.15
CA TYR A 25 6.86 5.77 -16.05
C TYR A 25 6.98 4.62 -15.04
N VAL A 26 7.34 4.95 -13.80
CA VAL A 26 7.45 3.97 -12.72
C VAL A 26 6.03 3.62 -12.31
N VAL A 27 5.50 2.53 -12.88
CA VAL A 27 4.36 1.82 -12.31
C VAL A 27 4.77 1.48 -10.89
N VAL A 28 3.95 1.86 -9.91
CA VAL A 28 4.09 1.32 -8.56
C VAL A 28 4.31 -0.18 -8.69
N ALA A 29 5.31 -0.76 -8.01
CA ALA A 29 5.48 -2.22 -8.04
C ALA A 29 4.08 -2.85 -7.94
N GLU A 30 3.69 -3.61 -8.96
CA GLU A 30 2.28 -3.92 -9.23
C GLU A 30 1.56 -4.33 -7.95
N ILE A 31 0.57 -3.53 -7.52
CA ILE A 31 -0.20 -3.86 -6.31
C ILE A 31 -1.12 -5.01 -6.68
N LEU A 32 -0.74 -6.22 -6.28
CA LEU A 32 -1.46 -7.46 -6.59
C LEU A 32 -2.78 -7.59 -5.82
N GLY A 33 -2.87 -6.95 -4.64
CA GLY A 33 -4.04 -7.00 -3.78
C GLY A 33 -3.77 -6.34 -2.43
N ALA A 34 -4.76 -6.37 -1.55
CA ALA A 34 -4.64 -5.94 -0.16
C ALA A 34 -5.25 -6.98 0.78
N VAL A 35 -4.88 -6.93 2.05
CA VAL A 35 -5.43 -7.86 3.04
C VAL A 35 -5.58 -7.15 4.38
N SER A 36 -6.71 -7.38 5.04
CA SER A 36 -6.98 -6.84 6.38
C SER A 36 -6.52 -7.80 7.48
N ALA A 37 -6.25 -7.25 8.67
CA ALA A 37 -5.90 -8.06 9.84
C ALA A 37 -7.00 -9.07 10.20
N SER A 38 -8.28 -8.67 10.06
CA SER A 38 -9.42 -9.56 10.33
C SER A 38 -9.47 -10.75 9.37
N ARG A 39 -9.09 -10.55 8.11
CA ARG A 39 -8.99 -11.63 7.11
C ARG A 39 -7.88 -12.62 7.43
N LEU A 40 -6.76 -12.15 7.97
CA LEU A 40 -5.65 -13.00 8.39
C LEU A 40 -5.86 -13.66 9.75
N ALA A 41 -6.71 -13.09 10.62
CA ALA A 41 -6.87 -13.55 12.00
C ALA A 41 -7.32 -15.03 12.13
N GLY A 42 -7.98 -15.58 11.11
CA GLY A 42 -8.40 -16.98 11.04
C GLY A 42 -7.63 -17.85 10.04
N ALA A 43 -6.63 -17.29 9.36
CA ALA A 43 -5.90 -18.00 8.32
C ALA A 43 -4.90 -19.01 8.91
N PRO A 44 -4.74 -20.21 8.33
CA PRO A 44 -3.66 -21.12 8.69
C PRO A 44 -2.30 -20.46 8.51
N GLY A 45 -1.42 -20.56 9.52
CA GLY A 45 -0.11 -19.89 9.50
C GLY A 45 0.89 -20.40 8.45
N ALA A 46 0.56 -21.48 7.74
CA ALA A 46 1.35 -22.01 6.64
C ALA A 46 0.87 -21.52 5.26
N ASP A 47 -0.32 -20.91 5.19
CA ASP A 47 -0.89 -20.45 3.93
C ASP A 47 -0.14 -19.20 3.44
N PRO A 48 0.17 -19.11 2.14
CA PRO A 48 0.72 -17.89 1.56
C PRO A 48 -0.23 -16.70 1.75
N VAL A 49 0.30 -15.52 2.12
CA VAL A 49 -0.51 -14.29 2.22
C VAL A 49 -1.23 -13.96 0.89
N THR A 50 -0.62 -14.34 -0.24
CA THR A 50 -1.19 -14.17 -1.58
C THR A 50 -2.52 -14.88 -1.78
N ASP A 51 -2.78 -15.95 -1.02
CA ASP A 51 -4.01 -16.74 -1.14
C ASP A 51 -5.18 -16.09 -0.38
N HIS A 52 -4.89 -15.04 0.39
CA HIS A 52 -5.86 -14.31 1.20
C HIS A 52 -6.05 -12.86 0.74
N LEU A 53 -5.56 -12.49 -0.44
CA LEU A 53 -5.73 -11.13 -0.95
C LEU A 53 -7.19 -10.84 -1.33
N ASP A 54 -7.65 -9.66 -0.93
CA ASP A 54 -8.76 -8.94 -1.55
C ASP A 54 -8.24 -8.13 -2.75
N PRO A 55 -9.13 -7.61 -3.60
CA PRO A 55 -8.75 -6.72 -4.69
C PRO A 55 -7.85 -5.56 -4.21
N PRO A 56 -6.96 -5.05 -5.07
CA PRO A 56 -6.12 -3.91 -4.75
C PRO A 56 -6.94 -2.71 -4.27
N LEU A 57 -6.40 -1.99 -3.28
CA LEU A 57 -6.99 -0.73 -2.82
C LEU A 57 -6.89 0.35 -3.91
N PRO A 58 -7.80 1.34 -3.90
CA PRO A 58 -7.64 2.54 -4.71
C PRO A 58 -6.30 3.23 -4.44
N VAL A 59 -5.70 3.81 -5.48
CA VAL A 59 -4.41 4.50 -5.41
C VAL A 59 -4.56 5.93 -5.90
N VAL A 60 -4.04 6.87 -5.11
CA VAL A 60 -3.94 8.30 -5.43
C VAL A 60 -2.47 8.72 -5.46
N GLY A 61 -2.08 9.44 -6.51
CA GLY A 61 -0.75 10.03 -6.59
C GLY A 61 -0.64 11.28 -5.73
N VAL A 62 0.47 11.51 -5.03
CA VAL A 62 0.66 12.74 -4.22
C VAL A 62 0.69 14.05 -5.02
N HIS A 63 0.82 13.95 -6.34
CA HIS A 63 0.78 15.09 -7.26
C HIS A 63 -0.52 15.14 -8.07
N GLU A 64 -1.45 14.22 -7.81
CA GLU A 64 -2.78 14.24 -8.42
C GLU A 64 -3.59 15.42 -7.86
N PRO A 65 -4.30 16.20 -8.71
CA PRO A 65 -5.17 17.25 -8.22
C PRO A 65 -6.23 16.67 -7.29
N PHE A 66 -6.39 17.28 -6.11
CA PHE A 66 -7.29 16.78 -5.07
C PHE A 66 -8.72 16.56 -5.57
N THR A 67 -9.28 17.52 -6.32
CA THR A 67 -10.64 17.43 -6.85
C THR A 67 -10.85 16.26 -7.82
N VAL A 68 -9.81 15.88 -8.57
CA VAL A 68 -9.84 14.73 -9.46
C VAL A 68 -9.79 13.42 -8.66
N ALA A 69 -8.94 13.37 -7.63
CA ALA A 69 -8.87 12.22 -6.73
C ALA A 69 -10.20 12.03 -5.99
N ALA A 70 -10.77 13.10 -5.42
CA ALA A 70 -12.06 13.07 -4.73
C ALA A 70 -13.20 12.61 -5.65
N GLN A 71 -13.27 13.13 -6.88
CA GLN A 71 -14.27 12.69 -7.86
C GLN A 71 -14.15 11.19 -8.19
N ARG A 72 -12.93 10.67 -8.34
CA ARG A 72 -12.70 9.24 -8.61
C ARG A 72 -13.03 8.34 -7.42
N LEU A 73 -12.91 8.88 -6.21
CA LEU A 73 -13.11 8.17 -4.95
C LEU A 73 -14.51 8.35 -4.36
N SER A 74 -15.43 9.05 -5.03
CA SER A 74 -16.75 9.39 -4.48
C SER A 74 -17.59 8.18 -4.06
N ASP A 75 -17.37 7.02 -4.70
CA ASP A 75 -18.04 5.76 -4.38
C ASP A 75 -17.14 4.79 -3.58
N ALA A 76 -15.90 5.18 -3.30
CA ALA A 76 -14.95 4.37 -2.54
C ALA A 76 -15.20 4.54 -1.03
N THR A 77 -15.01 3.46 -0.28
CA THR A 77 -15.07 3.49 1.18
C THR A 77 -13.87 2.77 1.76
N GLY A 78 -13.34 3.27 2.88
CA GLY A 78 -12.20 2.69 3.56
C GLY A 78 -10.85 3.09 2.94
N PRO A 79 -9.82 2.23 3.09
CA PRO A 79 -8.44 2.67 2.90
C PRO A 79 -8.05 2.92 1.44
N VAL A 80 -7.31 4.01 1.23
CA VAL A 80 -6.73 4.44 -0.05
C VAL A 80 -5.21 4.56 0.10
N VAL A 81 -4.48 4.07 -0.89
CA VAL A 81 -3.02 4.13 -0.92
C VAL A 81 -2.56 5.45 -1.54
N LEU A 82 -1.72 6.20 -0.83
CA LEU A 82 -0.99 7.33 -1.40
C LEU A 82 0.32 6.86 -2.02
N ALA A 83 0.55 7.21 -3.28
CA ALA A 83 1.73 6.85 -4.02
C ALA A 83 2.56 8.07 -4.45
N ARG A 84 3.88 7.95 -4.36
CA ARG A 84 4.86 8.94 -4.85
C ARG A 84 5.98 8.23 -5.60
N ASP A 85 6.28 8.68 -6.81
CA ASP A 85 7.41 8.20 -7.62
C ASP A 85 7.43 6.66 -7.79
N GLY A 86 6.26 6.03 -7.86
CA GLY A 86 6.13 4.56 -7.96
C GLY A 86 6.25 3.80 -6.63
N TYR A 87 6.16 4.48 -5.50
CA TYR A 87 6.18 3.87 -4.16
C TYR A 87 4.89 4.19 -3.41
N ALA A 88 4.30 3.20 -2.75
CA ALA A 88 3.29 3.45 -1.72
C ALA A 88 3.98 4.09 -0.51
N ILE A 89 3.48 5.24 -0.06
CA ILE A 89 4.10 6.01 1.03
C ILE A 89 3.18 6.17 2.25
N ALA A 90 1.87 6.02 2.08
CA ALA A 90 0.90 6.14 3.16
C ALA A 90 -0.43 5.46 2.81
N LEU A 91 -1.25 5.28 3.85
CA LEU A 91 -2.66 4.87 3.78
C LEU A 91 -3.48 5.98 4.43
N VAL A 92 -4.56 6.39 3.76
CA VAL A 92 -5.56 7.36 4.24
C VAL A 92 -6.95 6.75 4.08
N ASP A 93 -7.98 7.33 4.70
CA ASP A 93 -9.36 6.89 4.46
C ASP A 93 -9.96 7.66 3.27
N ALA A 94 -10.83 7.02 2.50
CA ALA A 94 -11.58 7.68 1.43
C ALA A 94 -12.37 8.89 1.95
N THR A 95 -12.87 8.86 3.20
CA THR A 95 -13.58 9.99 3.81
C THR A 95 -12.73 11.24 3.97
N ASP A 96 -11.39 11.10 4.01
CA ASP A 96 -10.48 12.25 4.06
C ASP A 96 -10.54 13.09 2.76
N PHE A 97 -11.12 12.54 1.69
CA PHE A 97 -11.32 13.24 0.41
C PHE A 97 -12.67 13.96 0.30
N ASP A 98 -13.62 13.67 1.19
CA ASP A 98 -14.95 14.28 1.20
C ASP A 98 -14.98 15.61 1.99
N ASP A 99 -14.01 15.83 2.88
CA ASP A 99 -13.98 16.95 3.83
C ASP A 99 -13.33 18.24 3.28
N ALA A 100 -13.08 18.32 1.96
CA ALA A 100 -12.50 19.52 1.37
C ALA A 100 -13.56 20.62 1.17
N PRO A 101 -13.29 21.87 1.61
CA PRO A 101 -14.14 22.99 1.25
C PRO A 101 -14.06 23.21 -0.27
N GLY A 102 -15.23 23.20 -0.92
CA GLY A 102 -15.38 23.52 -2.35
C GLY A 102 -15.05 24.96 -2.70
#